data_AF-A0A4C1UVE1-F1
#
_entry.id   AF-A0A4C1UVE1-F1
#
_cell.length_a   1.000
_cell.length_b   1.000
_cell.length_c   1.000
_cell.angle_alpha   90.00
_cell.angle_beta   90.00
_cell.angle_gamma   90.00
#
_symmetry.space_group_name_H-M   'P 1'
#
loop_
_entity.id
_entity.type
_entity.pdbx_description
1 polymer ?
#
loop_
_entity_poly.entity_id
_entity_poly.type
_entity_poly.pdbx_seq_one_letter_code
_entity_poly.pdbx_strand_id
1 'polypeptide(L)'
;MQGGSDRFRHRNNYEPFSVTVSTEAKSGYVIVYLEVSVTVDYGGEIDFCMVRGDTGSKLMTFRITSNHSDFISYSYKTYGVWEEDYKKVTANLGTGCN
;
A
#
# COMPACT_ATOMS: atom_id res chain seq x y z
N MET A 1 9.56 -1.36 -4.97
CA MET A 1 8.91 -2.48 -5.71
C MET A 1 7.59 -1.97 -6.26
N GLN A 2 7.01 -2.57 -7.31
CA GLN A 2 5.76 -2.10 -7.91
C GLN A 2 4.87 -3.26 -8.32
N GLY A 3 3.56 -3.08 -8.28
CA GLY A 3 2.57 -4.06 -8.74
C GLY A 3 1.22 -3.40 -8.98
N GLY A 4 0.33 -4.10 -9.67
CA GLY A 4 -1.00 -3.59 -10.00
C GLY A 4 -1.83 -4.63 -10.73
N SER A 5 -3.13 -4.36 -10.84
CA SER A 5 -4.06 -5.20 -11.58
C SER A 5 -5.17 -4.35 -12.18
N ASP A 6 -5.52 -4.65 -13.42
CA ASP A 6 -6.63 -4.06 -14.13
C ASP A 6 -7.84 -5.00 -14.06
N ARG A 7 -9.00 -4.45 -13.72
CA ARG A 7 -10.27 -5.17 -13.81
C ARG A 7 -11.00 -4.70 -15.07
N PHE A 8 -11.06 -5.57 -16.09
CA PHE A 8 -11.94 -5.31 -17.23
C PHE A 8 -13.39 -5.26 -16.76
N ARG A 9 -14.15 -4.25 -17.19
CA ARG A 9 -15.57 -4.04 -16.83
C ARG A 9 -16.38 -5.32 -17.04
N HIS A 10 -16.62 -6.06 -15.97
CA HIS A 10 -17.58 -7.15 -15.98
C HIS A 10 -18.96 -6.54 -15.69
N ARG A 11 -19.87 -6.67 -16.66
CA ARG A 11 -21.29 -6.33 -16.50
C ARG A 11 -21.84 -7.07 -15.27
N ASN A 12 -22.33 -6.31 -14.29
CA ASN A 12 -23.00 -6.74 -13.06
C ASN A 12 -22.12 -7.39 -11.98
N ASN A 13 -21.47 -6.58 -11.14
CA ASN A 13 -20.99 -7.05 -9.84
C ASN A 13 -21.52 -6.11 -8.74
N TYR A 14 -22.70 -6.41 -8.19
CA TYR A 14 -23.26 -5.68 -7.05
C TYR A 14 -22.45 -5.87 -5.75
N GLU A 15 -21.45 -6.77 -5.76
CA GLU A 15 -20.59 -7.00 -4.61
C GLU A 15 -19.44 -5.99 -4.55
N PRO A 16 -19.16 -5.42 -3.36
CA PRO A 16 -18.03 -4.54 -3.16
C PRO A 16 -16.72 -5.26 -3.50
N PHE A 17 -15.85 -4.58 -4.25
CA PHE A 17 -14.53 -5.12 -4.56
C PHE A 17 -13.60 -4.92 -3.37
N SER A 18 -12.93 -5.97 -2.92
CA SER A 18 -11.88 -5.87 -1.91
C SER A 18 -10.64 -6.65 -2.35
N VAL A 19 -9.48 -6.01 -2.24
CA VAL A 19 -8.18 -6.65 -2.51
C VAL A 19 -7.24 -6.39 -1.34
N THR A 20 -6.58 -7.43 -0.88
CA THR A 20 -5.51 -7.34 0.12
C THR A 20 -4.19 -7.65 -0.55
N VAL A 21 -3.24 -6.73 -0.45
CA VAL A 21 -1.94 -6.80 -1.10
C VAL A 21 -0.87 -6.86 -0.02
N SER A 22 0.02 -7.86 -0.12
CA SER A 22 1.22 -7.92 0.70
C SER A 22 2.44 -7.64 -0.17
N THR A 23 3.29 -6.73 0.29
CA THR A 23 4.53 -6.35 -0.38
C THR A 23 5.69 -6.52 0.59
N GLU A 24 6.71 -7.22 0.13
CA GLU A 24 7.91 -7.53 0.90
C GLU A 24 9.09 -6.73 0.34
N ALA A 25 9.89 -6.15 1.23
CA ALA A 25 11.11 -5.46 0.90
C ALA A 25 12.17 -6.43 0.36
N LYS A 26 12.99 -5.95 -0.57
CA LYS A 26 14.21 -6.66 -0.95
C LYS A 26 15.08 -6.87 0.29
N SER A 27 15.77 -8.02 0.37
CA SER A 27 16.71 -8.31 1.45
C SER A 27 17.70 -7.15 1.68
N GLY A 28 17.87 -6.78 2.95
CA GLY A 28 18.68 -5.63 3.39
C GLY A 28 17.99 -4.27 3.35
N TYR A 29 16.76 -4.18 2.82
CA TYR A 29 15.97 -2.95 2.77
C TYR A 29 14.75 -3.02 3.70
N VAL A 30 14.25 -1.85 4.07
CA VAL A 30 12.96 -1.67 4.76
C VAL A 30 12.09 -0.70 3.98
N ILE A 31 10.77 -0.87 4.02
CA ILE A 31 9.82 0.02 3.31
C ILE A 31 9.62 1.28 4.13
N VAL A 32 9.84 2.44 3.51
CA VAL A 32 9.68 3.74 4.16
C VAL A 32 8.49 4.54 3.62
N TYR A 33 8.04 4.20 2.41
CA TYR A 33 6.93 4.88 1.77
C TYR A 33 6.18 3.90 0.87
N LEU A 34 4.85 3.97 0.95
CA LEU A 34 3.91 3.23 0.12
C LEU A 34 3.00 4.25 -0.56
N GLU A 35 3.01 4.23 -1.89
CA GLU A 35 2.08 4.97 -2.72
C GLU A 35 1.09 3.97 -3.33
N VAL A 36 -0.20 4.22 -3.17
CA VAL A 36 -1.27 3.42 -3.77
C VAL A 36 -2.13 4.34 -4.60
N SER A 37 -2.28 3.99 -5.87
CA SER A 37 -3.08 4.72 -6.85
C SER A 37 -4.22 3.83 -7.29
N VAL A 38 -5.45 4.31 -7.12
CA VAL A 38 -6.68 3.59 -7.45
C VAL A 38 -7.48 4.40 -8.44
N THR A 39 -7.98 3.74 -9.48
CA THR A 39 -8.88 4.33 -10.47
C THR A 39 -10.27 3.73 -10.28
N VAL A 40 -11.26 4.59 -10.10
CA VAL A 40 -12.68 4.24 -10.01
C VAL A 40 -13.50 5.02 -11.02
N ASP A 41 -14.68 4.50 -11.35
CA ASP A 41 -15.68 5.20 -12.15
C ASP A 41 -16.39 6.30 -11.35
N TYR A 42 -17.22 7.10 -12.02
CA TYR A 42 -17.95 8.22 -11.41
C TYR A 42 -18.83 7.75 -10.23
N GLY A 43 -18.58 8.31 -9.04
CA GLY A 43 -19.32 7.98 -7.83
C GLY A 43 -18.77 6.81 -7.01
N GLY A 44 -17.68 6.17 -7.47
CA GLY A 44 -17.00 5.14 -6.70
C GLY A 44 -16.30 5.71 -5.45
N GLU A 45 -16.48 5.04 -4.31
CA GLU A 45 -15.77 5.38 -3.08
C GLU A 45 -14.75 4.30 -2.76
N ILE A 46 -13.57 4.72 -2.29
CA ILE A 46 -12.47 3.83 -1.91
C ILE A 46 -12.19 4.01 -0.42
N ASP A 47 -12.11 2.87 0.27
CA ASP A 47 -11.54 2.76 1.60
C ASP A 47 -10.15 2.11 1.50
N PHE A 48 -9.16 2.76 2.10
CA PHE A 48 -7.78 2.29 2.19
C PHE A 48 -7.44 1.99 3.65
N CYS A 49 -7.00 0.76 3.91
CA CYS A 49 -6.65 0.31 5.24
C CYS A 49 -5.27 -0.36 5.25
N MET A 50 -4.37 0.12 6.11
CA MET A 50 -3.14 -0.61 6.43
C MET A 50 -3.47 -1.73 7.40
N VAL A 51 -3.34 -2.98 6.97
CA VAL A 51 -3.66 -4.17 7.78
C VAL A 51 -2.47 -4.59 8.65
N ARG A 52 -1.25 -4.45 8.12
CA ARG A 52 -0.02 -4.81 8.81
C ARG A 52 1.16 -4.01 8.30
N GLY A 53 2.04 -3.63 9.23
CA GLY A 53 3.32 -3.00 8.93
C GLY A 53 3.25 -1.50 9.05
N ASP A 54 4.37 -0.94 9.51
CA ASP A 54 4.61 0.49 9.66
C ASP A 54 5.89 0.88 8.91
N THR A 55 6.16 2.18 8.83
CA THR A 55 7.43 2.69 8.29
C THR A 55 8.63 1.97 8.92
N GLY A 56 9.53 1.46 8.09
CA GLY A 56 10.65 0.63 8.51
C GLY A 56 10.37 -0.88 8.54
N SER A 57 9.16 -1.31 8.17
CA SER A 57 8.84 -2.74 8.08
C SER A 57 9.39 -3.38 6.81
N LYS A 58 9.77 -4.65 6.91
CA LYS A 58 10.13 -5.49 5.77
C LYS A 58 8.92 -6.01 5.00
N LEU A 59 7.78 -6.12 5.69
CA LEU A 59 6.52 -6.57 5.12
C LEU A 59 5.45 -5.52 5.42
N MET A 60 4.74 -5.09 4.39
CA MET A 60 3.53 -4.28 4.53
C MET A 60 2.36 -4.99 3.85
N THR A 61 1.22 -5.00 4.52
CA THR A 61 -0.03 -5.52 4.00
C THR A 61 -1.08 -4.43 4.08
N PHE A 62 -1.65 -4.07 2.95
CA PHE A 62 -2.73 -3.09 2.86
C PHE A 62 -3.94 -3.67 2.14
N ARG A 63 -5.10 -3.08 2.38
CA ARG A 63 -6.36 -3.45 1.78
C ARG A 63 -7.00 -2.24 1.12
N ILE A 64 -7.52 -2.45 -0.08
CA ILE A 64 -8.35 -1.50 -0.81
C ILE A 64 -9.74 -2.11 -0.90
N THR A 65 -10.76 -1.36 -0.49
CA THR A 65 -12.16 -1.76 -0.62
C THR A 65 -12.94 -0.69 -1.37
N SER A 66 -13.74 -1.08 -2.35
CA SER A 66 -14.60 -0.23 -3.16
C SER A 66 -16.05 -0.56 -2.88
N ASN A 67 -16.89 0.46 -2.71
CA ASN A 67 -18.31 0.30 -2.37
C ASN A 67 -19.16 -0.40 -3.46
N HIS A 68 -18.72 -0.39 -4.73
CA HIS A 68 -19.43 -0.97 -5.88
C HIS A 68 -18.49 -1.63 -6.93
N SER A 69 -19.04 -2.18 -8.02
CA SER A 69 -18.31 -2.67 -9.22
C SER A 69 -17.45 -1.63 -9.94
N ASP A 70 -17.46 -0.39 -9.46
CA ASP A 70 -16.88 0.78 -10.13
C ASP A 70 -15.36 0.85 -9.98
N PHE A 71 -14.75 -0.17 -9.39
CA PHE A 71 -13.32 -0.35 -9.37
C PHE A 71 -12.77 -0.68 -10.77
N ILE A 72 -11.86 0.15 -11.27
CA ILE A 72 -11.25 -0.02 -12.60
C ILE A 72 -9.87 -0.67 -12.46
N SER A 73 -8.97 -0.05 -11.71
CA SER A 73 -7.61 -0.55 -11.56
C SER A 73 -6.95 -0.03 -10.29
N TYR A 74 -5.90 -0.73 -9.86
CA TYR A 74 -4.96 -0.20 -8.88
C TYR A 74 -3.53 -0.44 -9.31
N SER A 75 -2.66 0.45 -8.85
CA SER A 75 -1.23 0.25 -8.85
C SER A 75 -0.66 0.71 -7.52
N TYR A 76 0.47 0.12 -7.13
CA TYR A 76 1.19 0.56 -5.94
C TYR A 76 2.69 0.61 -6.21
N LYS A 77 3.35 1.52 -5.50
CA LYS A 77 4.81 1.65 -5.47
C LYS A 77 5.27 1.70 -4.03
N THR A 78 6.31 0.93 -3.74
CA THR A 78 7.03 0.99 -2.48
C THR A 78 8.44 1.49 -2.68
N TYR A 79 8.83 2.40 -1.79
CA TYR A 79 10.20 2.90 -1.70
C TYR A 79 10.81 2.35 -0.42
N GLY A 80 12.05 1.88 -0.55
CA GLY A 80 12.79 1.32 0.55
C GLY A 80 14.15 1.97 0.72
N VAL A 81 14.65 1.94 1.94
CA VAL A 81 15.97 2.41 2.33
C VAL A 81 16.74 1.22 2.91
N TRP A 82 18.06 1.22 2.78
CA TRP A 82 18.90 0.20 3.39
C TRP A 82 18.68 0.19 4.91
N GLU A 83 18.51 -0.99 5.50
CA GLU A 83 18.08 -1.15 6.89
C GLU A 83 19.04 -0.46 7.87
N GLU A 84 20.34 -0.51 7.61
CA GLU A 84 21.36 0.13 8.45
C GLU A 84 21.27 1.66 8.41
N ASP A 85 20.97 2.23 7.25
CA ASP A 85 20.82 3.68 7.11
C ASP A 85 19.52 4.16 7.75
N TYR A 86 18.44 3.38 7.62
CA TYR A 86 17.20 3.64 8.33
C TYR A 86 17.39 3.67 9.85
N LYS A 87 18.18 2.74 10.42
CA LYS A 87 18.52 2.72 11.85
C LYS A 87 19.28 3.97 12.28
N LYS A 88 20.25 4.44 11.47
CA LYS A 88 20.99 5.68 11.78
C LYS A 88 20.07 6.90 11.83
N VAL A 89 19.17 7.03 10.85
CA VAL A 89 18.24 8.17 10.77
C VAL A 89 17.23 8.15 11.92
N THR A 90 16.66 6.99 12.22
CA THR A 90 15.67 6.85 13.31
C THR A 90 16.29 6.97 14.70
N ALA A 91 17.52 6.48 14.91
CA ALA A 91 18.24 6.67 16.17
C ALA A 91 18.48 8.16 16.48
N ASN A 92 18.74 8.98 15.46
CA ASN A 92 18.93 10.43 15.63
C ASN A 92 17.63 11.20 15.86
N LEU A 93 16.47 10.63 15.49
CA LEU A 93 15.16 11.22 15.76
C LEU A 93 14.65 10.89 17.17
N GLY A 94 15.29 9.94 17.88
CA GLY A 94 14.88 9.46 19.21
C GLY A 94 15.52 10.18 20.41
N THR A 95 16.39 11.17 20.22
CA THR A 95 17.10 11.88 21.30
C THR A 95 16.53 13.27 21.63
N GLY A 96 15.28 13.52 21.27
CA GLY A 96 14.65 14.85 21.35
C GLY A 96 13.65 15.12 22.47
N CYS A 97 13.49 14.24 23.48
CA CYS A 97 12.63 14.50 24.63
C CYS A 97 13.20 13.88 25.92
N ASN A 98 13.88 14.71 26.72
CA ASN A 98 13.97 14.59 28.19
C ASN A 98 13.54 15.94 28.77
#